data_AF-A0A8C7J736-F1
#
_entry.id   AF-A0A8C7J736-F1
#
_cell.length_a   1.000
_cell.length_b   1.000
_cell.length_c   1.000
_cell.angle_alpha   90.00
_cell.angle_beta   90.00
_cell.angle_gamma   90.00
#
_symmetry.space_group_name_H-M   'P 1'
#
loop_
_entity.id
_entity.type
_entity.pdbx_description
1 polymer ?
#
loop_
_entity_poly.entity_id
_entity_poly.type
_entity_poly.pdbx_seq_one_letter_code
_entity_poly.pdbx_strand_id
1 'polypeptide(L)' 'MPTFRVENMSFKQGQEMTFTGKTKSGFHHNIGHDSDNYALNFNPRFNTDNRCCNSLL' A
#
# COMPACT_ATOMS: atom_id res chain seq x y z
N MET A 1 -4.79 1.18 -13.40
CA MET A 1 -4.08 -0.06 -13.01
C MET A 1 -5.09 -0.97 -12.35
N PRO A 2 -5.06 -2.29 -12.54
CA PRO A 2 -5.95 -3.19 -11.80
C PRO A 2 -5.72 -3.01 -10.30
N THR A 3 -6.81 -2.84 -9.57
CA THR A 3 -6.79 -2.68 -8.11
C THR A 3 -7.15 -4.01 -7.47
N PHE A 4 -6.30 -4.49 -6.57
CA PHE A 4 -6.59 -5.61 -5.69
C PHE A 4 -6.95 -5.05 -4.31
N ARG A 5 -8.10 -5.45 -3.76
CA ARG A 5 -8.62 -4.96 -2.48
C ARG A 5 -8.92 -6.14 -1.57
N VAL A 6 -8.45 -6.04 -0.33
CA VAL A 6 -8.73 -6.99 0.74
C VAL A 6 -9.46 -6.22 1.83
N GLU A 7 -10.63 -6.71 2.20
CA GLU A 7 -11.44 -6.12 3.28
C GLU A 7 -11.52 -7.09 4.45
N ASN A 8 -11.74 -6.55 5.65
CA ASN A 8 -11.90 -7.32 6.89
C ASN A 8 -10.69 -8.22 7.27
N MET A 9 -9.51 -7.96 6.69
CA MET A 9 -8.26 -8.58 7.13
C MET A 9 -7.72 -7.81 8.35
N SER A 10 -7.53 -8.51 9.47
CA SER A 10 -6.93 -7.93 10.67
C SER A 10 -5.41 -7.85 10.56
N PHE A 11 -4.86 -6.66 10.78
CA PHE A 11 -3.43 -6.43 10.97
C PHE A 11 -3.23 -5.62 12.25
N LYS A 12 -2.49 -6.18 13.21
CA LYS A 12 -2.35 -5.66 14.57
C LYS A 12 -0.90 -5.41 14.91
N GLN A 13 -0.67 -4.56 15.91
CA GLN A 13 0.67 -4.32 16.46
C GLN A 13 1.34 -5.64 16.87
N GLY A 14 2.63 -5.77 16.54
CA GLY A 14 3.42 -6.98 16.79
C GLY A 14 3.26 -8.08 15.73
N GLN A 15 2.38 -7.90 14.75
CA GLN A 15 2.30 -8.77 13.58
C GLN A 15 3.17 -8.24 12.45
N GLU A 16 3.67 -9.16 11.62
CA GLU A 16 4.31 -8.85 10.35
C GLU A 16 3.35 -9.20 9.21
N MET A 17 3.33 -8.36 8.17
CA MET A 17 2.53 -8.56 6.97
C MET A 17 3.45 -8.54 5.75
N THR A 18 3.41 -9.63 4.98
CA THR A 18 4.27 -9.83 3.81
C THR A 18 3.46 -9.76 2.53
N PHE A 19 3.91 -8.91 1.61
CA PHE A 19 3.31 -8.77 0.28
C PHE A 19 4.27 -9.24 -0.81
N THR A 20 3.78 -10.11 -1.68
CA THR A 20 4.53 -10.61 -2.84
C THR A 20 3.73 -10.32 -4.10
N GLY A 21 4.37 -9.69 -5.08
CA GLY A 21 3.72 -9.34 -6.34
C GLY A 21 4.71 -9.05 -7.45
N LYS A 22 4.23 -9.05 -8.69
CA LYS A 22 4.98 -8.61 -9.88
C LYS A 22 4.26 -7.40 -10.49
N THR A 23 5.01 -6.34 -10.78
CA THR A 23 4.50 -5.16 -11.47
C THR A 23 5.37 -4.80 -12.67
N LYS A 24 4.79 -4.08 -13.64
CA LYS A 24 5.50 -3.57 -14.83
C LYS A 24 5.96 -2.12 -14.70
N SER A 25 5.22 -1.27 -13.96
CA SER A 25 5.40 0.20 -14.02
C SER A 25 5.29 0.91 -12.67
N GLY A 26 5.45 0.19 -11.57
CA GLY A 26 5.30 0.71 -10.20
C GLY A 26 4.06 0.17 -9.50
N PHE A 27 3.89 0.50 -8.21
CA PHE A 27 2.72 0.08 -7.45
C PHE A 27 2.41 1.06 -6.32
N HIS A 28 1.21 0.92 -5.77
CA HIS A 28 0.77 1.60 -4.56
C HIS A 28 0.33 0.51 -3.58
N HIS A 29 0.76 0.63 -2.34
CA HIS A 29 0.35 -0.24 -1.27
C HIS A 29 -0.27 0.59 -0.15
N ASN A 30 -1.58 0.40 0.07
CA ASN A 30 -2.35 1.21 1.00
C ASN A 30 -2.86 0.34 2.14
N ILE A 31 -2.65 0.79 3.38
CA ILE A 31 -3.18 0.17 4.60
C ILE A 31 -3.99 1.23 5.33
N GLY A 32 -5.25 0.92 5.62
CA GLY A 32 -6.20 1.87 6.17
C GLY A 32 -7.54 1.24 6.51
N HIS A 33 -8.47 2.08 6.97
CA HIS A 33 -9.84 1.66 7.29
C HIS A 33 -10.71 1.57 6.03
N ASP A 34 -10.51 2.48 5.09
CA ASP A 34 -11.23 2.55 3.82
C ASP A 34 -10.39 3.27 2.75
N SER A 35 -10.99 3.59 1.60
CA SER A 35 -10.29 4.27 0.49
C SER A 35 -9.96 5.74 0.75
N ASP A 36 -10.57 6.35 1.75
CA ASP A 36 -10.40 7.75 2.08
C ASP A 36 -9.50 7.94 3.33
N ASN A 37 -9.23 6.86 4.06
CA ASN A 37 -8.47 6.87 5.31
C ASN A 37 -7.30 5.87 5.29
N TYR A 38 -6.14 6.31 4.80
CA TYR A 38 -4.91 5.50 4.75
C TYR A 38 -3.92 5.90 5.85
N ALA A 39 -3.66 4.97 6.76
CA ALA A 39 -2.57 5.09 7.72
C ALA A 39 -1.20 4.96 7.04
N LEU A 40 -1.11 4.17 5.96
CA LEU A 40 0.07 4.05 5.11
C LEU A 40 -0.36 4.06 3.65
N ASN A 41 0.20 4.97 2.86
CA ASN A 41 0.28 4.90 1.41
C ASN A 41 1.76 4.79 1.04
N PHE A 42 2.18 3.60 0.58
CA PHE A 42 3.52 3.32 0.10
C PHE A 42 3.54 3.29 -1.43
N ASN A 43 4.30 4.20 -2.02
CA ASN A 43 4.32 4.41 -3.46
C ASN A 43 5.76 4.55 -3.98
N PRO A 44 6.42 3.41 -4.30
CA PRO A 44 7.65 3.46 -5.07
C PRO A 44 7.36 3.85 -6.53
N ARG A 45 8.05 4.91 -7.00
CA ARG A 45 7.92 5.47 -8.35
C ARG A 45 9.16 5.13 -9.17
N PHE A 46 9.05 4.14 -10.03
CA PHE A 46 10.19 3.58 -10.78
C PHE A 46 10.78 4.55 -11.82
N ASN A 47 10.03 5.58 -12.21
CA ASN A 47 10.49 6.59 -13.15
C ASN A 47 11.35 7.70 -12.52
N THR A 48 11.44 7.75 -11.19
CA THR A 48 12.14 8.83 -10.46
C THR A 48 13.06 8.30 -9.36
N ASP A 49 13.23 6.97 -9.25
CA ASP A 49 13.91 6.27 -8.14
C ASP A 49 13.45 6.68 -6.73
N ASN A 50 12.30 7.35 -6.64
CA ASN A 50 11.75 7.85 -5.38
C ASN A 50 10.84 6.81 -4.75
N ARG A 51 11.04 6.58 -3.45
CA ARG A 51 10.15 5.78 -2.59
C ARG A 51 9.36 6.73 -1.72
N CYS A 52 8.12 7.02 -2.09
CA CYS A 52 7.27 7.93 -1.35
C CYS A 52 6.44 7.16 -0.32
N CYS A 53 6.48 7.60 0.94
CA CYS A 53 5.57 7.16 2.00
C CYS A 53 4.75 8.36 2.45
N ASN A 54 3.44 8.21 2.61
CA ASN A 54 2.58 9.23 3.17
C ASN A 54 1.37 8.59 3.88
N SER A 55 0.50 9.41 4.48
CA SER A 55 -0.84 9.06 4.91
C SER A 55 -1.90 9.84 4.11
N LEU A 56 -3.16 9.40 4.22
CA LEU A 56 -4.36 10.12 3.78
C LEU A 56 -5.34 10.12 4.94
N LEU A 57 -5.70 11.32 5.42
CA LEU A 57 -6.65 11.57 6.50
C LEU A 57 -7.81 12.41 5.96
#